data_AF-A0A2S0WTL3-F1
#
_entry.id   AF-A0A2S0WTL3-F1
#
_cell.length_a   1.000
_cell.length_b   1.000
_cell.length_c   1.000
_cell.angle_alpha   90.00
_cell.angle_beta   90.00
_cell.angle_gamma   90.00
#
_symmetry.space_group_name_H-M   'P 1'
#
loop_
_entity.id
_entity.type
_entity.pdbx_description
1 polymer ?
#
loop_
_entity_poly.entity_id
_entity_poly.type
_entity_poly.pdbx_seq_one_letter_code
_entity_poly.pdbx_strand_id
1 'polypeptide(L)'
;MDVTEWLLDSDPSIRWQVMRDLLDAPPGEVAAERARIATEGWGAKLLALQSGDGYWGGDEYGIDGARTSVTWTLHLLRRLGIDPDAPQTRSAIARVRDGVVWREWGDLPYFHGEVEECVNGGVLALAAYFGELGAGSDRIIPRLLQEQLDDDGWNCEPREESDRSSFDSTLCVLEGLLAYEQAVPGAPPEIAASRRRGEEYLLERGLFRRRSTGEIVLPRYANLIFPPYWVYDVLRSLDYFRTAHERPDPRIADAIDLVVSQGGGDGRWPAGSPWRGEVHFAVDAPEGEPSRWNTVRALRVLRWYEGR
;
A
#
# COMPACT_ATOMS: atom_id res chain seq x y z
N MET A 1 -12.16 -9.48 -26.38
CA MET A 1 -10.84 -9.19 -25.80
C MET A 1 -10.76 -9.98 -24.52
N ASP A 2 -9.77 -10.84 -24.41
CA ASP A 2 -9.48 -11.59 -23.19
C ASP A 2 -9.15 -10.63 -22.03
N VAL A 3 -9.41 -11.01 -20.77
CA VAL A 3 -9.09 -10.17 -19.60
C VAL A 3 -7.60 -9.88 -19.52
N THR A 4 -6.76 -10.87 -19.83
CA THR A 4 -5.31 -10.71 -19.81
C THR A 4 -4.83 -9.78 -20.92
N GLU A 5 -5.36 -9.95 -22.14
CA GLU A 5 -5.09 -9.05 -23.27
C GLU A 5 -5.49 -7.59 -22.94
N TRP A 6 -6.65 -7.39 -22.32
CA TRP A 6 -7.12 -6.07 -21.87
C TRP A 6 -6.24 -5.44 -20.79
N LEU A 7 -5.73 -6.25 -19.85
CA LEU A 7 -4.78 -5.81 -18.83
C LEU A 7 -3.40 -5.49 -19.43
N LEU A 8 -2.95 -6.24 -20.43
CA LEU A 8 -1.69 -5.98 -21.13
C LEU A 8 -1.76 -4.75 -22.04
N ASP A 9 -2.95 -4.35 -22.50
CA ASP A 9 -3.18 -3.06 -23.16
C ASP A 9 -3.37 -1.95 -22.12
N SER A 10 -2.30 -1.60 -21.39
CA SER A 10 -2.34 -0.60 -20.31
C SER A 10 -0.98 0.06 -20.02
N ASP A 11 -0.93 0.91 -18.99
CA ASP A 11 0.28 1.55 -18.47
C ASP A 11 1.34 0.49 -18.07
N PRO A 12 2.65 0.73 -18.29
CA PRO A 12 3.71 -0.17 -17.81
C PRO A 12 3.51 -0.63 -16.37
N SER A 13 3.02 0.26 -15.50
CA SER A 13 2.74 0.01 -14.08
C SER A 13 1.78 -1.14 -13.81
N ILE A 14 0.90 -1.48 -14.76
CA ILE A 14 -0.01 -2.63 -14.66
C ILE A 14 0.57 -3.83 -15.42
N ARG A 15 1.12 -3.61 -16.62
CA ARG A 15 1.62 -4.68 -17.49
C ARG A 15 2.67 -5.55 -16.83
N TRP A 16 3.67 -4.96 -16.16
CA TRP A 16 4.71 -5.76 -15.49
C TRP A 16 4.13 -6.65 -14.38
N GLN A 17 3.06 -6.20 -13.71
CA GLN A 17 2.38 -6.97 -12.66
C GLN A 17 1.58 -8.12 -13.26
N VAL A 18 0.92 -7.91 -14.40
CA VAL A 18 0.26 -8.99 -15.15
C VAL A 18 1.26 -10.04 -15.61
N MET A 19 2.37 -9.59 -16.19
CA MET A 19 3.46 -10.47 -16.62
C MET A 19 4.01 -11.32 -15.48
N ARG A 20 4.24 -10.72 -14.31
CA ARG A 20 4.77 -11.41 -13.12
C ARG A 20 3.73 -12.31 -12.47
N ASP A 21 2.54 -11.78 -12.17
CA ASP A 21 1.59 -12.40 -11.24
C ASP A 21 0.60 -13.34 -11.95
N LEU A 22 0.33 -13.13 -13.25
CA LEU A 22 -0.71 -13.87 -13.98
C LEU A 22 -0.16 -14.72 -15.13
N LEU A 23 1.04 -14.40 -15.64
CA LEU A 23 1.62 -15.07 -16.81
C LEU A 23 2.93 -15.83 -16.52
N ASP A 24 3.48 -15.68 -15.30
CA ASP A 24 4.78 -16.26 -14.91
C ASP A 24 5.90 -15.94 -15.92
N ALA A 25 5.87 -14.74 -16.49
CA ALA A 25 6.84 -14.31 -17.48
C ALA A 25 8.27 -14.31 -16.89
N PRO A 26 9.31 -14.54 -17.71
CA PRO A 26 10.68 -14.58 -17.23
C PRO A 26 11.08 -13.31 -16.46
N PRO A 27 11.84 -13.42 -15.34
CA PRO A 27 12.19 -12.26 -14.52
C PRO A 27 12.86 -11.11 -15.28
N GLY A 28 13.64 -11.42 -16.33
CA GLY A 28 14.28 -10.41 -17.18
C GLY A 28 13.29 -9.60 -18.00
N GLU A 29 12.23 -10.22 -18.52
CA GLU A 29 11.18 -9.52 -19.28
C GLU A 29 10.32 -8.66 -18.35
N VAL A 30 9.97 -9.19 -17.18
CA VAL A 30 9.27 -8.44 -16.13
C VAL A 30 10.08 -7.21 -15.70
N ALA A 31 11.38 -7.37 -15.46
CA ALA A 31 12.25 -6.27 -15.07
C ALA A 31 12.37 -5.22 -16.19
N ALA A 32 12.49 -5.64 -17.45
CA ALA A 32 12.55 -4.73 -18.59
C ALA A 32 11.26 -3.91 -18.74
N GLU A 33 10.09 -4.52 -18.58
CA GLU A 33 8.81 -3.81 -18.64
C GLU A 33 8.64 -2.86 -17.45
N ARG A 34 8.98 -3.30 -16.24
CA ARG A 34 8.94 -2.47 -15.02
C ARG A 34 9.87 -1.26 -15.10
N ALA A 35 11.06 -1.39 -15.71
CA ALA A 35 12.01 -0.29 -15.84
C ALA A 35 11.45 0.91 -16.63
N ARG A 36 10.47 0.68 -17.51
CA ARG A 36 9.83 1.74 -18.31
C ARG A 36 9.00 2.72 -17.48
N ILE A 37 8.57 2.34 -16.28
CA ILE A 37 7.72 3.18 -15.40
C ILE A 37 8.39 4.53 -15.09
N ALA A 38 9.72 4.55 -14.96
CA ALA A 38 10.45 5.79 -14.65
C ALA A 38 10.50 6.79 -15.84
N THR A 39 10.22 6.33 -17.06
CA THR A 39 10.34 7.13 -18.30
C THR A 39 9.05 7.21 -19.11
N GLU A 40 8.05 6.39 -18.81
CA GLU A 40 6.78 6.32 -19.52
C GLU A 40 5.60 6.33 -18.53
N GLY A 41 4.41 6.68 -19.04
CA GLY A 41 3.17 6.46 -18.31
C GLY A 41 3.01 7.31 -17.05
N TRP A 42 2.30 6.77 -16.06
CA TRP A 42 2.01 7.46 -14.81
C TRP A 42 3.24 7.73 -13.96
N GLY A 43 4.21 6.80 -13.89
CA GLY A 43 5.42 6.98 -13.08
C GLY A 43 6.25 8.17 -13.53
N ALA A 44 6.52 8.28 -14.84
CA ALA A 44 7.24 9.42 -15.40
C ALA A 44 6.48 10.74 -15.22
N LYS A 45 5.15 10.74 -15.37
CA LYS A 45 4.33 11.93 -15.12
C LYS A 45 4.42 12.39 -13.67
N LEU A 46 4.34 11.47 -12.70
CA LEU A 46 4.50 11.82 -11.28
C LEU A 46 5.89 12.40 -11.00
N LEU A 47 6.96 11.76 -11.48
CA LEU A 47 8.32 12.28 -11.30
C LEU A 47 8.51 13.70 -11.87
N ALA A 48 7.88 13.99 -13.01
CA ALA A 48 7.95 15.31 -13.65
C ALA A 48 7.20 16.41 -12.88
N LEU A 49 6.26 16.06 -11.99
CA LEU A 49 5.50 17.02 -11.18
C LEU A 49 6.24 17.48 -9.91
N GLN A 50 7.39 16.86 -9.57
CA GLN A 50 8.13 17.21 -8.36
C GLN A 50 8.81 18.57 -8.49
N SER A 51 8.55 19.48 -7.55
CA SER A 51 9.26 20.76 -7.48
C SER A 51 10.73 20.60 -7.07
N GLY A 52 11.52 21.64 -7.32
CA GLY A 52 12.97 21.62 -7.07
C GLY A 52 13.35 21.47 -5.59
N ASP A 53 12.44 21.82 -4.68
CA ASP A 53 12.56 21.66 -3.23
C ASP A 53 12.23 20.24 -2.72
N GLY A 54 11.85 19.33 -3.62
CA GLY A 54 11.54 17.93 -3.29
C GLY A 54 10.07 17.65 -2.98
N TYR A 55 9.22 18.68 -2.92
CA TYR A 55 7.79 18.49 -2.67
C TYR A 55 7.02 18.06 -3.93
N TRP A 56 5.88 17.42 -3.69
CA TRP A 56 4.76 17.37 -4.64
C TRP A 56 3.57 18.06 -3.96
N GLY A 57 2.80 18.84 -4.74
CA GLY A 57 1.61 19.51 -4.20
C GLY A 57 1.88 20.54 -3.10
N GLY A 58 3.16 20.84 -2.81
CA GLY A 58 3.56 21.78 -1.77
C GLY A 58 3.41 21.28 -0.33
N ASP A 59 3.17 19.99 -0.10
CA ASP A 59 2.92 19.46 1.24
C ASP A 59 3.47 18.04 1.47
N GLU A 60 3.85 17.72 2.71
CA GLU A 60 4.40 16.42 3.09
C GLU A 60 3.34 15.31 3.10
N TYR A 61 2.15 15.55 3.66
CA TYR A 61 1.12 14.51 3.86
C TYR A 61 -0.18 14.79 3.13
N GLY A 62 -0.62 16.05 3.04
CA GLY A 62 -1.78 16.50 2.28
C GLY A 62 -2.78 17.26 3.15
N ILE A 63 -2.69 18.59 3.14
CA ILE A 63 -3.67 19.50 3.77
C ILE A 63 -5.07 19.32 3.15
N ASP A 64 -6.12 19.39 3.96
CA ASP A 64 -7.53 19.28 3.54
C ASP A 64 -7.87 18.02 2.72
N GLY A 65 -7.10 16.94 2.93
CA GLY A 65 -7.29 15.67 2.24
C GLY A 65 -6.75 15.64 0.80
N ALA A 66 -5.94 16.63 0.41
CA ALA A 66 -5.25 16.64 -0.88
C ALA A 66 -4.34 15.42 -1.03
N ARG A 67 -4.37 14.82 -2.22
CA ARG A 67 -3.64 13.59 -2.57
C ARG A 67 -2.45 13.84 -3.48
N THR A 68 -2.09 15.11 -3.62
CA THR A 68 -0.97 15.61 -4.42
C THR A 68 0.33 15.71 -3.62
N SER A 69 0.32 15.41 -2.32
CA SER A 69 1.45 15.52 -1.39
C SER A 69 2.60 14.54 -1.69
N VAL A 70 3.72 14.74 -0.97
CA VAL A 70 4.88 13.83 -1.01
C VAL A 70 4.47 12.42 -0.61
N THR A 71 3.79 12.23 0.52
CA THR A 71 3.39 10.89 1.01
C THR A 71 2.54 10.15 -0.01
N TRP A 72 1.50 10.78 -0.56
CA TRP A 72 0.62 10.07 -1.49
C TRP A 72 1.27 9.83 -2.85
N THR A 73 2.15 10.72 -3.30
CA THR A 73 2.91 10.52 -4.52
C THR A 73 3.91 9.37 -4.38
N LEU A 74 4.64 9.29 -3.26
CA LEU A 74 5.58 8.20 -3.00
C LEU A 74 4.86 6.85 -2.83
N HIS A 75 3.72 6.82 -2.14
CA HIS A 75 2.90 5.62 -2.05
C HIS A 75 2.41 5.15 -3.43
N LEU A 76 1.99 6.08 -4.28
CA LEU A 76 1.57 5.73 -5.63
C LEU A 76 2.76 5.19 -6.43
N LEU A 77 3.91 5.88 -6.45
CA LEU A 77 5.14 5.41 -7.11
C LEU A 77 5.54 3.98 -6.68
N ARG A 78 5.49 3.68 -5.38
CA ARG A 78 5.71 2.33 -4.84
C ARG A 78 4.70 1.31 -5.38
N ARG A 79 3.40 1.67 -5.42
CA ARG A 79 2.33 0.78 -5.95
C ARG A 79 2.41 0.57 -7.46
N LEU A 80 2.88 1.57 -8.21
CA LEU A 80 3.20 1.44 -9.63
C LEU A 80 4.33 0.43 -9.83
N GLY A 81 5.22 0.26 -8.84
CA GLY A 81 6.38 -0.59 -8.92
C GLY A 81 7.57 0.11 -9.56
N ILE A 82 7.70 1.43 -9.41
CA ILE A 82 8.81 2.16 -10.02
C ILE A 82 10.17 1.57 -9.60
N ASP A 83 11.13 1.52 -10.52
CA ASP A 83 12.48 1.07 -10.15
C ASP A 83 13.14 2.11 -9.22
N PRO A 84 13.47 1.76 -7.95
CA PRO A 84 14.15 2.68 -7.03
C PRO A 84 15.55 3.06 -7.55
N ASP A 85 16.17 2.21 -8.37
CA ASP A 85 17.50 2.42 -8.94
C ASP A 85 17.48 3.16 -10.30
N ALA A 86 16.30 3.54 -10.80
CA ALA A 86 16.27 4.41 -11.97
C ALA A 86 16.84 5.80 -11.64
N PRO A 87 17.67 6.42 -12.52
CA PRO A 87 18.30 7.72 -12.24
C PRO A 87 17.32 8.84 -11.85
N GLN A 88 16.16 8.88 -12.50
CA GLN A 88 15.10 9.86 -12.23
C GLN A 88 14.46 9.62 -10.86
N THR A 89 14.22 8.35 -10.51
CA THR A 89 13.70 7.96 -9.19
C THR A 89 14.69 8.35 -8.10
N ARG A 90 15.97 7.96 -8.21
CA ARG A 90 17.01 8.33 -7.22
C ARG A 90 17.11 9.84 -7.03
N SER A 91 17.05 10.60 -8.12
CA SER A 91 17.10 12.07 -8.07
C SER A 91 15.87 12.65 -7.36
N ALA A 92 14.69 12.04 -7.55
CA ALA A 92 13.48 12.47 -6.88
C ALA A 92 13.49 12.14 -5.39
N ILE A 93 13.92 10.93 -5.02
CA ILE A 93 14.07 10.50 -3.62
C ILE A 93 15.13 11.31 -2.88
N ALA A 94 16.27 11.61 -3.52
CA ALA A 94 17.29 12.48 -2.94
C ALA A 94 16.73 13.86 -2.60
N ARG A 95 15.92 14.47 -3.48
CA ARG A 95 15.25 15.74 -3.17
C ARG A 95 14.28 15.64 -2.00
N VAL A 96 13.57 14.52 -1.84
CA VAL A 96 12.72 14.29 -0.64
C VAL A 96 13.58 14.22 0.61
N ARG A 97 14.62 13.37 0.60
CA ARG A 97 15.53 13.19 1.74
C ARG A 97 16.16 14.51 2.18
N ASP A 98 16.60 15.32 1.21
CA ASP A 98 17.39 16.52 1.47
C ASP A 98 16.52 17.78 1.71
N GLY A 99 15.26 17.79 1.27
CA GLY A 99 14.42 18.99 1.23
C GLY A 99 13.04 18.90 1.91
N VAL A 100 12.49 17.70 2.12
CA VAL A 100 11.14 17.55 2.68
C VAL A 100 11.22 17.25 4.17
N VAL A 101 10.46 18.03 4.94
CA VAL A 101 10.34 17.89 6.40
C VAL A 101 8.87 17.80 6.83
N TRP A 102 8.65 17.16 7.98
CA TRP A 102 7.41 17.20 8.73
C TRP A 102 7.32 18.51 9.53
N ARG A 103 6.61 19.50 9.00
CA ARG A 103 6.67 20.89 9.50
C ARG A 103 6.10 21.05 10.90
N GLU A 104 5.04 20.30 11.20
CA GLU A 104 4.40 20.35 12.52
C GLU A 104 5.15 19.55 13.59
N TRP A 105 6.14 18.74 13.19
CA TRP A 105 6.85 17.80 14.05
C TRP A 105 8.31 18.16 14.25
N GLY A 106 8.59 19.47 14.32
CA GLY A 106 9.93 20.00 14.58
C GLY A 106 10.88 19.84 13.41
N ASP A 107 10.36 19.97 12.18
CA ASP A 107 11.10 19.88 10.93
C ASP A 107 11.91 18.57 10.80
N LEU A 108 11.33 17.46 11.28
CA LEU A 108 11.94 16.14 11.11
C LEU A 108 12.06 15.81 9.62
N PRO A 109 13.20 15.24 9.16
CA PRO A 109 13.31 14.79 7.77
C PRO A 109 12.21 13.78 7.43
N TYR A 110 11.69 13.82 6.20
CA TYR A 110 10.53 13.03 5.79
C TYR A 110 10.63 11.53 6.19
N PHE A 111 11.77 10.89 5.92
CA PHE A 111 11.96 9.46 6.22
C PHE A 111 12.14 9.14 7.72
N HIS A 112 12.15 10.14 8.60
CA HIS A 112 12.11 9.94 10.06
C HIS A 112 10.70 9.73 10.60
N GLY A 113 9.69 9.90 9.75
CA GLY A 113 8.29 9.78 10.13
C GLY A 113 7.85 10.87 11.10
N GLU A 114 6.63 10.72 11.57
CA GLU A 114 5.97 11.65 12.48
C GLU A 114 5.43 10.91 13.71
N VAL A 115 4.21 11.19 14.17
CA VAL A 115 3.67 10.58 15.38
C VAL A 115 2.61 9.51 15.15
N GLU A 116 1.77 9.59 14.13
CA GLU A 116 0.70 8.63 13.93
C GLU A 116 1.24 7.29 13.40
N GLU A 117 0.74 6.19 13.96
CA GLU A 117 1.14 4.81 13.66
C GLU A 117 0.93 4.48 12.17
N CYS A 118 -0.20 4.94 11.62
CA CYS A 118 -0.59 4.78 10.22
C CYS A 118 0.40 5.46 9.28
N VAL A 119 0.80 6.69 9.58
CA VAL A 119 1.77 7.44 8.78
C VAL A 119 3.16 6.83 8.91
N ASN A 120 3.59 6.51 10.12
CA ASN A 120 4.87 5.89 10.39
C ASN A 120 5.02 4.50 9.73
N GLY A 121 3.97 3.69 9.72
CA GLY A 121 3.93 2.44 8.96
C GLY A 121 4.10 2.68 7.45
N GLY A 122 3.41 3.70 6.92
CA GLY A 122 3.55 4.12 5.53
C GLY A 122 4.98 4.58 5.18
N VAL A 123 5.55 5.48 5.99
CA VAL A 123 6.92 6.01 5.82
C VAL A 123 7.95 4.89 5.90
N LEU A 124 7.83 3.96 6.84
CA LEU A 124 8.73 2.80 6.93
C LEU A 124 8.66 1.94 5.66
N ALA A 125 7.46 1.72 5.11
CA ALA A 125 7.29 0.99 3.87
C ALA A 125 7.94 1.69 2.68
N LEU A 126 7.89 3.03 2.64
CA LEU A 126 8.52 3.85 1.62
C LEU A 126 10.05 3.86 1.78
N ALA A 127 10.55 4.04 3.00
CA ALA A 127 11.98 4.03 3.30
C ALA A 127 12.62 2.70 2.91
N ALA A 128 11.98 1.57 3.25
CA ALA A 128 12.43 0.24 2.85
C ALA A 128 12.44 0.07 1.33
N TYR A 129 11.42 0.57 0.62
CA TYR A 129 11.31 0.43 -0.83
C TYR A 129 12.34 1.27 -1.60
N PHE A 130 12.61 2.49 -1.14
CA PHE A 130 13.49 3.44 -1.82
C PHE A 130 14.94 3.44 -1.29
N GLY A 131 15.27 2.56 -0.32
CA GLY A 131 16.62 2.45 0.22
C GLY A 131 17.01 3.57 1.19
N GLU A 132 16.03 4.21 1.84
CA GLU A 132 16.19 5.34 2.77
C GLU A 132 16.03 4.91 4.24
N LEU A 133 16.47 3.67 4.55
CA LEU A 133 16.55 3.14 5.92
C LEU A 133 17.74 3.75 6.69
N GLY A 134 17.71 3.68 8.02
CA GLY A 134 18.74 4.21 8.92
C GLY A 134 18.14 4.87 10.15
N ALA A 135 18.62 6.07 10.50
CA ALA A 135 18.15 6.80 11.69
C ALA A 135 16.62 6.99 11.75
N GLY A 136 15.97 7.10 10.59
CA GLY A 136 14.51 7.17 10.51
C GLY A 136 13.82 5.86 10.90
N SER A 137 14.24 4.73 10.33
CA SER A 137 13.70 3.41 10.73
C SER A 137 14.04 3.07 12.18
N ASP A 138 15.22 3.45 12.67
CA ASP A 138 15.65 3.26 14.07
C ASP A 138 14.79 4.06 15.05
N ARG A 139 14.17 5.15 14.60
CA ARG A 139 13.18 5.93 15.37
C ARG A 139 11.78 5.32 15.28
N ILE A 140 11.34 4.95 14.08
CA ILE A 140 9.98 4.49 13.82
C ILE A 140 9.72 3.12 14.45
N ILE A 141 10.63 2.16 14.29
CA ILE A 141 10.37 0.77 14.68
C ILE A 141 10.14 0.62 16.20
N PRO A 142 11.02 1.12 17.10
CA PRO A 142 10.79 0.97 18.53
C PRO A 142 9.47 1.60 18.99
N ARG A 143 9.09 2.70 18.35
CA ARG A 143 7.81 3.39 18.60
C ARG A 143 6.63 2.50 18.23
N LEU A 144 6.59 1.97 17.00
CA LEU A 144 5.53 1.05 16.56
C LEU A 144 5.45 -0.21 17.44
N LEU A 145 6.58 -0.76 17.87
CA LEU A 145 6.61 -1.92 18.77
C LEU A 145 6.04 -1.59 20.16
N GLN A 146 6.28 -0.38 20.66
CA GLN A 146 5.77 0.10 21.95
C GLN A 146 4.28 0.48 21.90
N GLU A 147 3.83 1.02 20.77
CA GLU A 147 2.47 1.54 20.60
C GLU A 147 1.42 0.45 20.33
N GLN A 148 1.84 -0.77 19.99
CA GLN A 148 0.93 -1.90 19.78
C GLN A 148 -0.01 -2.08 20.99
N LEU A 149 -1.32 -2.13 20.72
CA LEU A 149 -2.36 -2.17 21.74
C LEU A 149 -2.57 -3.60 22.29
N ASP A 150 -3.32 -3.70 23.39
CA ASP A 150 -3.58 -4.98 24.07
C ASP A 150 -4.44 -5.94 23.24
N ASP A 151 -5.13 -5.44 22.21
CA ASP A 151 -5.83 -6.26 21.22
C ASP A 151 -5.00 -6.54 19.97
N ASP A 152 -3.67 -6.38 20.07
CA ASP A 152 -2.63 -6.76 19.11
C ASP A 152 -2.52 -5.90 17.83
N GLY A 153 -3.39 -4.92 17.62
CA GLY A 153 -3.29 -3.97 16.49
C GLY A 153 -2.68 -2.62 16.88
N TRP A 154 -2.95 -1.61 16.04
CA TRP A 154 -2.57 -0.21 16.24
C TRP A 154 -3.75 0.73 16.00
N ASN A 155 -3.68 1.94 16.56
CA ASN A 155 -4.62 3.02 16.29
C ASN A 155 -3.92 4.38 16.36
N CYS A 156 -4.20 5.28 15.41
CA CYS A 156 -3.69 6.66 15.39
C CYS A 156 -4.41 7.58 16.39
N GLU A 157 -5.58 7.17 16.90
CA GLU A 157 -6.23 7.87 18.02
C GLU A 157 -5.38 7.70 19.31
N PRO A 158 -5.12 8.78 20.05
CA PRO A 158 -4.43 8.69 21.34
C PRO A 158 -5.11 7.69 22.28
N ARG A 159 -4.33 7.02 23.14
CA ARG A 159 -4.87 6.01 24.08
C ARG A 159 -5.90 6.60 25.06
N GLU A 160 -5.86 7.90 25.30
CA GLU A 160 -6.86 8.63 26.09
C GLU A 160 -8.24 8.67 25.41
N GLU A 161 -8.28 8.55 24.08
CA GLU A 161 -9.50 8.59 23.27
C GLU A 161 -9.99 7.18 22.90
N SER A 162 -9.08 6.24 22.66
CA SER A 162 -9.43 4.88 22.23
C SER A 162 -8.40 3.85 22.68
N ASP A 163 -8.87 2.79 23.35
CA ASP A 163 -8.07 1.61 23.71
C ASP A 163 -8.18 0.48 22.68
N ARG A 164 -8.79 0.76 21.52
CA ARG A 164 -9.07 -0.24 20.47
C ARG A 164 -8.26 0.03 19.23
N SER A 165 -7.71 -1.04 18.67
CA SER A 165 -7.04 -0.97 17.38
C SER A 165 -8.01 -0.67 16.26
N SER A 166 -7.53 0.04 15.23
CA SER A 166 -8.25 0.28 13.98
C SER A 166 -7.64 -0.53 12.83
N PHE A 167 -8.48 -0.93 11.88
CA PHE A 167 -8.04 -1.71 10.70
C PHE A 167 -7.10 -0.90 9.81
N ASP A 168 -7.40 0.40 9.60
CA ASP A 168 -6.60 1.28 8.74
C ASP A 168 -5.17 1.42 9.28
N SER A 169 -5.02 1.73 10.57
CA SER A 169 -3.72 1.90 11.20
C SER A 169 -2.96 0.58 11.27
N THR A 170 -3.65 -0.49 11.68
CA THR A 170 -3.05 -1.83 11.74
C THR A 170 -2.49 -2.26 10.39
N LEU A 171 -3.26 -2.13 9.30
CA LEU A 171 -2.78 -2.53 7.97
C LEU A 171 -1.60 -1.67 7.49
N CYS A 172 -1.61 -0.36 7.75
CA CYS A 172 -0.49 0.51 7.38
C CYS A 172 0.81 0.13 8.14
N VAL A 173 0.71 -0.17 9.43
CA VAL A 173 1.86 -0.64 10.23
C VAL A 173 2.36 -2.00 9.74
N LEU A 174 1.46 -2.95 9.50
CA LEU A 174 1.81 -4.27 8.97
C LEU A 174 2.56 -4.17 7.64
N GLU A 175 2.09 -3.34 6.71
CA GLU A 175 2.76 -3.10 5.42
C GLU A 175 4.17 -2.52 5.60
N GLY A 176 4.38 -1.67 6.61
CA GLY A 176 5.69 -1.08 6.96
C GLY A 176 6.65 -2.10 7.55
N LEU A 177 6.22 -2.84 8.58
CA LEU A 177 7.06 -3.86 9.23
C LEU A 177 7.45 -4.97 8.25
N LEU A 178 6.51 -5.43 7.40
CA LEU A 178 6.81 -6.43 6.37
C LEU A 178 7.84 -5.93 5.36
N ALA A 179 7.69 -4.69 4.89
CA ALA A 179 8.63 -4.10 3.93
C ALA A 179 10.05 -4.00 4.53
N TYR A 180 10.15 -3.62 5.81
CA TYR A 180 11.43 -3.58 6.51
C TYR A 180 12.06 -4.98 6.64
N GLU A 181 11.29 -5.99 7.07
CA GLU A 181 11.77 -7.38 7.18
C GLU A 181 12.30 -7.92 5.84
N GLN A 182 11.63 -7.59 4.73
CA GLN A 182 12.07 -8.00 3.39
C GLN A 182 13.32 -7.27 2.93
N ALA A 183 13.51 -6.02 3.34
CA ALA A 183 14.65 -5.19 2.94
C ALA A 183 15.90 -5.43 3.80
N VAL A 184 15.77 -5.90 5.04
CA VAL A 184 16.87 -6.03 6.01
C VAL A 184 17.11 -7.49 6.38
N PRO A 185 18.12 -8.14 5.77
CA PRO A 185 18.54 -9.48 6.18
C PRO A 185 18.90 -9.53 7.66
N GLY A 186 18.25 -10.43 8.41
CA GLY A 186 18.47 -10.56 9.85
C GLY A 186 17.80 -9.48 10.69
N ALA A 187 16.73 -8.85 10.19
CA ALA A 187 15.88 -7.95 10.96
C ALA A 187 15.52 -8.55 12.34
N PRO A 188 15.47 -7.73 13.41
CA PRO A 188 15.21 -8.21 14.76
C PRO A 188 13.90 -9.03 14.85
N PRO A 189 13.91 -10.21 15.51
CA PRO A 189 12.78 -11.14 15.53
C PRO A 189 11.52 -10.57 16.20
N GLU A 190 11.65 -9.57 17.06
CA GLU A 190 10.55 -8.85 17.68
C GLU A 190 9.67 -8.12 16.66
N ILE A 191 10.22 -7.69 15.52
CA ILE A 191 9.47 -7.06 14.42
C ILE A 191 8.49 -8.08 13.83
N ALA A 192 9.00 -9.25 13.45
CA ALA A 192 8.18 -10.32 12.92
C ALA A 192 7.16 -10.83 13.95
N ALA A 193 7.52 -10.85 15.23
CA ALA A 193 6.60 -11.23 16.30
C ALA A 193 5.46 -10.22 16.47
N SER A 194 5.76 -8.92 16.48
CA SER A 194 4.75 -7.86 16.56
C SER A 194 3.85 -7.83 15.33
N ARG A 195 4.43 -7.95 14.13
CA ARG A 195 3.67 -8.06 12.87
C ARG A 195 2.69 -9.24 12.90
N ARG A 196 3.12 -10.43 13.32
CA ARG A 196 2.22 -11.61 13.42
C ARG A 196 1.06 -11.40 14.40
N ARG A 197 1.27 -10.67 15.50
CA ARG A 197 0.17 -10.30 16.41
C ARG A 197 -0.84 -9.37 15.74
N GLY A 198 -0.38 -8.36 15.00
CA GLY A 198 -1.27 -7.50 14.23
C GLY A 198 -1.99 -8.21 13.08
N GLU A 199 -1.36 -9.21 12.47
CA GLU A 199 -2.04 -10.09 11.51
C GLU A 199 -3.17 -10.87 12.17
N GLU A 200 -2.94 -11.41 13.38
CA GLU A 200 -3.96 -12.11 14.16
C GLU A 200 -5.15 -11.20 14.49
N TYR A 201 -4.91 -9.91 14.82
CA TYR A 201 -5.98 -8.92 14.99
C TYR A 201 -6.92 -8.88 13.76
N LEU A 202 -6.38 -8.90 12.55
CA LEU A 202 -7.18 -8.91 11.31
C LEU A 202 -7.82 -10.28 11.05
N LEU A 203 -7.08 -11.38 11.29
CA LEU A 203 -7.53 -12.74 11.00
C LEU A 203 -8.66 -13.21 11.93
N GLU A 204 -8.62 -12.89 13.23
CA GLU A 204 -9.74 -13.14 14.17
C GLU A 204 -11.05 -12.47 13.73
N ARG A 205 -10.94 -11.46 12.89
CA ARG A 205 -12.04 -10.64 12.37
C ARG A 205 -12.39 -11.00 10.93
N GLY A 206 -11.85 -12.09 10.38
CA GLY A 206 -12.05 -12.48 8.98
C GLY A 206 -11.73 -11.35 8.00
N LEU A 207 -10.78 -10.48 8.36
CA LEU A 207 -10.37 -9.25 7.66
C LEU A 207 -11.40 -8.10 7.59
N PHE A 208 -12.69 -8.29 7.87
CA PHE A 208 -13.65 -7.17 7.75
C PHE A 208 -14.86 -7.24 8.67
N ARG A 209 -14.91 -8.23 9.56
CA ARG A 209 -16.04 -8.47 10.46
C ARG A 209 -15.75 -7.99 11.88
N ARG A 210 -16.80 -7.57 12.57
CA ARG A 210 -16.76 -7.30 14.00
C ARG A 210 -16.62 -8.62 14.72
N ARG A 211 -15.67 -8.71 15.65
CA ARG A 211 -15.47 -9.92 16.47
C ARG A 211 -16.70 -10.26 17.32
N SER A 212 -17.48 -9.26 17.71
CA SER A 212 -18.67 -9.41 18.58
C SER A 212 -19.92 -9.86 17.83
N THR A 213 -20.17 -9.37 16.61
CA THR A 213 -21.42 -9.61 15.87
C THR A 213 -21.25 -10.45 14.60
N GLY A 214 -20.03 -10.56 14.07
CA GLY A 214 -19.78 -11.17 12.75
C GLY A 214 -20.21 -10.29 11.57
N GLU A 215 -20.82 -9.13 11.81
CA GLU A 215 -21.23 -8.18 10.78
C GLU A 215 -20.03 -7.41 10.23
N ILE A 216 -20.18 -6.81 9.05
CA ILE A 216 -19.16 -5.93 8.46
C ILE A 216 -18.87 -4.76 9.41
N VAL A 217 -17.60 -4.49 9.67
CA VAL A 217 -17.16 -3.39 10.57
C VAL A 217 -17.61 -2.04 10.03
N LEU A 218 -17.27 -1.74 8.77
CA LEU A 218 -17.68 -0.54 8.06
C LEU A 218 -18.01 -0.91 6.60
N PRO A 219 -19.12 -0.40 6.01
CA PRO A 219 -19.47 -0.67 4.61
C PRO A 219 -18.35 -0.34 3.62
N ARG A 220 -17.54 0.69 3.92
CA ARG A 220 -16.40 1.09 3.07
C ARG A 220 -15.32 0.02 2.91
N TYR A 221 -15.24 -0.99 3.78
CA TYR A 221 -14.25 -2.06 3.63
C TYR A 221 -14.50 -2.91 2.38
N ALA A 222 -15.74 -2.89 1.86
CA ALA A 222 -16.11 -3.49 0.59
C ALA A 222 -15.93 -2.54 -0.62
N ASN A 223 -15.49 -1.30 -0.41
CA ASN A 223 -15.25 -0.33 -1.48
C ASN A 223 -13.81 -0.48 -2.02
N LEU A 224 -13.63 -1.23 -3.11
CA LEU A 224 -12.31 -1.51 -3.67
C LEU A 224 -11.79 -0.30 -4.44
N ILE A 225 -10.94 0.49 -3.81
CA ILE A 225 -10.42 1.73 -4.39
C ILE A 225 -8.96 1.57 -4.82
N PHE A 226 -8.59 2.34 -5.85
CA PHE A 226 -7.21 2.53 -6.20
C PHE A 226 -6.93 3.99 -6.62
N PRO A 227 -5.85 4.62 -6.11
CA PRO A 227 -5.00 4.15 -5.02
C PRO A 227 -5.75 4.18 -3.67
N PRO A 228 -5.43 3.28 -2.71
CA PRO A 228 -6.16 3.20 -1.45
C PRO A 228 -5.74 4.23 -0.39
N TYR A 229 -4.59 4.91 -0.55
CA TYR A 229 -3.98 5.77 0.47
C TYR A 229 -3.80 5.04 1.81
N TRP A 230 -4.15 5.65 2.95
CA TRP A 230 -4.14 4.99 4.27
C TRP A 230 -5.31 4.03 4.47
N VAL A 231 -6.33 4.08 3.61
CA VAL A 231 -7.62 3.47 3.86
C VAL A 231 -7.57 1.96 3.71
N TYR A 232 -8.25 1.29 4.63
CA TYR A 232 -8.52 -0.14 4.59
C TYR A 232 -9.60 -0.48 3.57
N ASP A 233 -9.28 -1.43 2.70
CA ASP A 233 -10.23 -2.21 1.91
C ASP A 233 -9.82 -3.68 1.95
N VAL A 234 -10.79 -4.58 1.80
CA VAL A 234 -10.57 -6.03 1.92
C VAL A 234 -9.54 -6.54 0.90
N LEU A 235 -9.54 -6.01 -0.33
CA LEU A 235 -8.61 -6.44 -1.36
C LEU A 235 -7.17 -6.00 -1.06
N ARG A 236 -6.96 -4.82 -0.45
CA ARG A 236 -5.64 -4.37 0.01
C ARG A 236 -5.11 -5.30 1.10
N SER A 237 -5.96 -5.67 2.06
CA SER A 237 -5.58 -6.62 3.11
C SER A 237 -5.24 -8.01 2.56
N LEU A 238 -6.07 -8.55 1.67
CA LEU A 238 -5.80 -9.84 1.04
C LEU A 238 -4.48 -9.82 0.25
N ASP A 239 -4.20 -8.72 -0.46
CA ASP A 239 -2.94 -8.57 -1.20
C ASP A 239 -1.71 -8.41 -0.29
N TYR A 240 -1.89 -7.83 0.90
CA TYR A 240 -0.89 -7.87 1.97
C TYR A 240 -0.63 -9.32 2.42
N PHE A 241 -1.66 -10.10 2.76
CA PHE A 241 -1.48 -11.49 3.21
C PHE A 241 -0.85 -12.37 2.13
N ARG A 242 -1.21 -12.16 0.86
CA ARG A 242 -0.55 -12.80 -0.31
C ARG A 242 0.96 -12.52 -0.35
N THR A 243 1.36 -11.32 0.02
CA THR A 243 2.78 -10.90 0.02
C THR A 243 3.51 -11.40 1.27
N ALA A 244 2.82 -11.45 2.40
CA ALA A 244 3.40 -11.85 3.69
C ALA A 244 3.56 -13.37 3.84
N HIS A 245 2.74 -14.17 3.14
CA HIS A 245 2.64 -15.61 3.36
C HIS A 245 2.59 -16.41 2.06
N GLU A 246 3.34 -17.52 2.02
CA GLU A 246 3.32 -18.45 0.88
C GLU A 246 1.97 -19.13 0.68
N ARG A 247 1.22 -19.36 1.77
CA ARG A 247 -0.07 -20.05 1.75
C ARG A 247 -1.15 -19.21 2.45
N PRO A 248 -2.40 -19.26 1.97
CA PRO A 248 -3.51 -18.57 2.62
C PRO A 248 -3.88 -19.20 3.97
N ASP A 249 -4.23 -18.36 4.93
CA ASP A 249 -4.88 -18.78 6.17
C ASP A 249 -6.36 -19.09 5.89
N PRO A 250 -6.93 -20.23 6.32
CA PRO A 250 -8.32 -20.58 6.02
C PRO A 250 -9.35 -19.54 6.52
N ARG A 251 -9.00 -18.69 7.50
CA ARG A 251 -9.91 -17.65 8.05
C ARG A 251 -10.19 -16.51 7.09
N ILE A 252 -9.45 -16.39 5.97
CA ILE A 252 -9.68 -15.36 4.95
C ILE A 252 -10.75 -15.74 3.92
N ALA A 253 -11.35 -16.94 4.00
CA ALA A 253 -12.32 -17.44 3.02
C ALA A 253 -13.49 -16.48 2.77
N ASP A 254 -14.10 -15.94 3.82
CA ASP A 254 -15.20 -14.95 3.68
C ASP A 254 -14.78 -13.67 2.95
N ALA A 255 -13.52 -13.25 3.13
CA ALA A 255 -12.98 -12.08 2.47
C ALA A 255 -12.73 -12.36 0.98
N ILE A 256 -12.31 -13.58 0.64
CA ILE A 256 -12.22 -14.05 -0.74
C ILE A 256 -13.60 -14.09 -1.38
N ASP A 257 -14.60 -14.65 -0.72
CA ASP A 257 -15.98 -14.71 -1.22
C ASP A 257 -16.54 -13.32 -1.50
N LEU A 258 -16.26 -12.34 -0.62
CA LEU A 258 -16.61 -10.94 -0.87
C LEU A 258 -15.95 -10.41 -2.15
N VAL A 259 -14.65 -10.62 -2.36
CA VAL A 259 -13.96 -10.19 -3.59
C VAL A 259 -14.54 -10.88 -4.82
N VAL A 260 -14.78 -12.20 -4.76
CA VAL A 260 -15.39 -12.95 -5.88
C VAL A 260 -16.77 -12.40 -6.22
N SER A 261 -17.60 -12.09 -5.21
CA SER A 261 -18.96 -11.55 -5.41
C SER A 261 -19.00 -10.19 -6.11
N GLN A 262 -17.89 -9.44 -6.11
CA GLN A 262 -17.77 -8.13 -6.74
C GLN A 262 -17.21 -8.19 -8.16
N GLY A 263 -16.72 -9.35 -8.59
CA GLY A 263 -16.26 -9.56 -9.96
C GLY A 263 -17.43 -9.53 -10.95
N GLY A 264 -17.24 -8.85 -12.08
CA GLY A 264 -18.16 -8.88 -13.20
C GLY A 264 -18.15 -10.23 -13.92
N GLY A 265 -19.23 -10.55 -14.62
CA GLY A 265 -19.33 -11.78 -15.42
C GLY A 265 -18.33 -11.86 -16.58
N ASP A 266 -17.63 -10.77 -16.89
CA ASP A 266 -16.56 -10.67 -17.87
C ASP A 266 -15.15 -10.84 -17.25
N GLY A 267 -15.07 -11.19 -15.96
CA GLY A 267 -13.81 -11.41 -15.24
C GLY A 267 -13.10 -10.13 -14.81
N ARG A 268 -13.79 -8.98 -14.78
CA ARG A 268 -13.23 -7.68 -14.40
C ARG A 268 -13.87 -7.14 -13.13
N TRP A 269 -13.10 -6.44 -12.31
CA TRP A 269 -13.60 -5.80 -11.09
C TRP A 269 -13.86 -4.32 -11.33
N PRO A 270 -14.97 -3.76 -10.83
CA PRO A 270 -15.25 -2.34 -10.97
C PRO A 270 -14.30 -1.50 -10.09
N ALA A 271 -14.08 -0.24 -10.48
CA ALA A 271 -13.49 0.76 -9.60
C ALA A 271 -14.49 1.13 -8.48
N GLY A 272 -13.99 1.23 -7.25
CA GLY A 272 -14.75 1.75 -6.12
C GLY A 272 -14.95 3.26 -6.18
N SER A 273 -15.76 3.77 -5.26
CA SER A 273 -15.98 5.21 -5.11
C SER A 273 -14.71 5.88 -4.57
N PRO A 274 -14.08 6.80 -5.32
CA PRO A 274 -12.82 7.40 -4.92
C PRO A 274 -12.99 8.29 -3.67
N TRP A 275 -11.93 8.41 -2.87
CA TRP A 275 -11.93 9.38 -1.79
C TRP A 275 -11.96 10.80 -2.33
N ARG A 276 -12.63 11.68 -1.57
CA ARG A 276 -12.59 13.12 -1.83
C ARG A 276 -11.17 13.66 -1.62
N GLY A 277 -10.82 14.66 -2.41
CA GLY A 277 -9.52 15.30 -2.39
C GLY A 277 -9.01 15.56 -3.82
N GLU A 278 -8.18 16.58 -3.97
CA GLU A 278 -7.48 16.83 -5.22
C GLU A 278 -6.45 15.73 -5.49
N VAL A 279 -6.37 15.26 -6.74
CA VAL A 279 -5.35 14.32 -7.21
C VAL A 279 -4.59 14.96 -8.36
N HIS A 280 -3.33 14.55 -8.59
CA HIS A 280 -2.56 15.01 -9.76
C HIS A 280 -3.28 14.65 -11.06
N PHE A 281 -3.73 13.41 -11.16
CA PHE A 281 -4.53 12.87 -12.25
C PHE A 281 -5.09 11.50 -11.84
N ALA A 282 -6.18 11.06 -12.49
CA ALA A 282 -6.72 9.72 -12.28
C ALA A 282 -5.77 8.65 -12.87
N VAL A 283 -5.53 7.60 -12.10
CA VAL A 283 -4.75 6.40 -12.49
C VAL A 283 -5.59 5.14 -12.55
N ASP A 284 -6.89 5.26 -12.35
CA ASP A 284 -7.84 4.15 -12.46
C ASP A 284 -9.15 4.63 -13.13
N ALA A 285 -10.03 3.68 -13.41
CA ALA A 285 -11.33 3.93 -14.02
C ALA A 285 -12.26 4.74 -13.08
N PRO A 286 -13.25 5.46 -13.63
CA PRO A 286 -14.35 6.04 -12.86
C PRO A 286 -15.11 4.99 -12.05
N GLU A 287 -15.75 5.41 -10.95
CA GLU A 287 -16.55 4.56 -10.08
C GLU A 287 -17.54 3.69 -10.88
N GLY A 288 -17.56 2.39 -10.60
CA GLY A 288 -18.43 1.40 -11.25
C GLY A 288 -17.94 0.89 -12.60
N GLU A 289 -16.98 1.56 -13.26
CA GLU A 289 -16.41 1.09 -14.52
C GLU A 289 -15.32 0.02 -14.27
N PRO A 290 -15.03 -0.87 -15.25
CA PRO A 290 -13.97 -1.87 -15.11
C PRO A 290 -12.60 -1.28 -14.78
N SER A 291 -12.10 -1.57 -13.58
CA SER A 291 -10.80 -1.13 -13.06
C SER A 291 -9.71 -2.14 -13.40
N ARG A 292 -8.67 -1.69 -14.10
CA ARG A 292 -7.50 -2.56 -14.35
C ARG A 292 -6.73 -2.85 -13.06
N TRP A 293 -6.70 -1.90 -12.13
CA TRP A 293 -6.03 -2.07 -10.84
C TRP A 293 -6.71 -3.09 -9.94
N ASN A 294 -8.02 -2.99 -9.77
CA ASN A 294 -8.76 -3.96 -8.98
C ASN A 294 -8.77 -5.33 -9.66
N THR A 295 -8.85 -5.38 -10.99
CA THR A 295 -8.81 -6.64 -11.72
C THR A 295 -7.46 -7.36 -11.53
N VAL A 296 -6.31 -6.69 -11.71
CA VAL A 296 -5.00 -7.35 -11.51
C VAL A 296 -4.78 -7.76 -10.04
N ARG A 297 -5.20 -6.92 -9.07
CA ARG A 297 -5.13 -7.22 -7.63
C ARG A 297 -6.01 -8.39 -7.25
N ALA A 298 -7.25 -8.45 -7.74
CA ALA A 298 -8.17 -9.54 -7.45
C ALA A 298 -7.66 -10.85 -8.06
N LEU A 299 -7.28 -10.85 -9.34
CA LEU A 299 -6.80 -12.06 -10.01
C LEU A 299 -5.56 -12.65 -9.34
N ARG A 300 -4.57 -11.83 -8.92
CA ARG A 300 -3.38 -12.37 -8.23
C ARG A 300 -3.69 -12.90 -6.83
N VAL A 301 -4.64 -12.30 -6.13
CA VAL A 301 -5.11 -12.79 -4.82
C VAL A 301 -5.84 -14.11 -4.98
N LEU A 302 -6.75 -14.22 -5.96
CA LEU A 302 -7.49 -15.45 -6.23
C LEU A 302 -6.56 -16.57 -6.67
N ARG A 303 -5.60 -16.29 -7.56
CA ARG A 303 -4.59 -17.24 -8.00
C ARG A 303 -3.78 -17.82 -6.82
N TRP A 304 -3.29 -16.95 -5.93
CA TRP A 304 -2.59 -17.36 -4.71
C TRP A 304 -3.48 -18.19 -3.77
N TYR A 305 -4.74 -17.77 -3.58
CA TYR A 305 -5.68 -18.50 -2.73
C TYR A 305 -6.00 -19.91 -3.26
N GLU A 306 -6.07 -20.07 -4.58
CA GLU A 306 -6.29 -21.34 -5.26
C GLU A 306 -5.02 -22.23 -5.33
N GLY A 307 -3.86 -21.72 -4.91
CA GLY A 307 -2.58 -22.41 -4.98
C GLY A 307 -2.05 -22.59 -6.41
N ARG A 308 -2.33 -21.62 -7.29
CA ARG A 308 -1.93 -21.61 -8.71
C ARG A 308 -0.79 -20.64 -9.01
#